data_AF-A0A7W0TI13-F1
#
_entry.id   AF-A0A7W0TI13-F1
#
_cell.length_a   1.000
_cell.length_b   1.000
_cell.length_c   1.000
_cell.angle_alpha   90.00
_cell.angle_beta   90.00
_cell.angle_gamma   90.00
#
_symmetry.space_group_name_H-M   'P 1'
#
loop_
_entity.id
_entity.type
_entity.pdbx_description
1 polymer ?
#
loop_
_entity_poly.entity_id
_entity_poly.type
_entity_poly.pdbx_seq_one_letter_code
_entity_poly.pdbx_strand_id
1 'polypeptide(L)' 'VGQYLRPTERHLPVVRYWHPDEFKALEVAAYALGFEHVAAGPRVRSSYHADLQLPQSVPETDPPAAA' A
#
# COMPACT_ATOMS: atom_id res chain seq x y z
N VAL A 1 -3.70 -0.70 0.64
CA VAL A 1 -4.94 -1.24 0.02
C VAL A 1 -5.45 -0.28 -1.05
N GLY A 2 -5.58 -0.75 -2.30
CA GLY A 2 -6.01 0.07 -3.43
C GLY A 2 -7.17 -0.54 -4.22
N GLN A 3 -7.89 0.28 -4.98
CA GLN A 3 -8.93 -0.22 -5.90
C GLN A 3 -8.28 -0.92 -7.10
N TYR A 4 -8.78 -2.12 -7.42
CA TYR A 4 -8.48 -2.76 -8.68
C TYR A 4 -9.09 -1.96 -9.83
N LEU A 5 -8.22 -1.48 -10.73
CA LEU A 5 -8.63 -0.86 -11.99
C LEU A 5 -8.22 -1.80 -13.11
N ARG A 6 -9.23 -2.34 -13.79
CA ARG A 6 -9.07 -3.25 -14.91
C ARG A 6 -8.29 -2.55 -16.04
N PRO A 7 -7.12 -3.07 -16.46
CA PRO A 7 -6.33 -2.44 -17.52
C PRO A 7 -7.01 -2.54 -18.90
N THR A 8 -7.57 -3.70 -19.21
CA THR A 8 -8.24 -3.98 -20.49
C THR A 8 -9.38 -4.98 -20.31
N GLU A 9 -10.25 -5.10 -21.32
CA GLU A 9 -11.38 -6.03 -21.34
C GLU A 9 -11.00 -7.52 -21.31
N ARG A 10 -9.72 -7.86 -21.44
CA ARG A 10 -9.24 -9.24 -21.31
C ARG A 10 -8.92 -9.63 -19.87
N HIS A 11 -8.80 -8.67 -18.96
CA HIS A 11 -8.53 -8.94 -17.55
C HIS A 11 -9.83 -9.19 -16.78
N LEU A 12 -9.73 -9.63 -15.54
CA LEU A 12 -10.90 -9.86 -14.69
C LEU A 12 -11.80 -8.61 -14.63
N PRO A 13 -13.14 -8.77 -14.72
CA PRO A 13 -14.05 -7.64 -14.59
C PRO A 13 -13.99 -7.06 -13.18
N VAL A 14 -14.24 -5.75 -13.07
CA VAL A 14 -14.41 -5.12 -11.75
C VAL A 14 -15.74 -5.59 -11.17
N VAL A 15 -15.70 -6.27 -10.03
CA VAL A 15 -16.91 -6.73 -9.31
C VAL A 15 -17.55 -5.57 -8.54
N ARG A 16 -16.74 -4.68 -7.97
CA ARG A 16 -17.20 -3.56 -7.14
C ARG A 16 -16.22 -2.40 -7.15
N TYR A 17 -16.76 -1.19 -7.22
CA TYR A 17 -16.05 0.05 -6.88
C TYR A 17 -16.38 0.41 -5.43
N TRP A 18 -15.34 0.53 -4.61
CA TRP A 18 -15.48 0.84 -3.19
C TRP A 18 -15.62 2.34 -2.97
N HIS A 19 -16.47 2.75 -2.02
CA HIS A 19 -16.59 4.15 -1.61
C HIS A 19 -15.34 4.57 -0.82
N PRO A 20 -14.89 5.84 -0.92
CA PRO A 20 -13.77 6.36 -0.12
C PRO A 20 -13.88 6.05 1.39
N ASP A 21 -15.08 6.11 1.96
CA ASP A 21 -15.30 5.83 3.39
C ASP A 21 -15.04 4.36 3.75
N GLU A 22 -15.27 3.43 2.84
CA GLU A 22 -14.96 2.02 3.08
C GLU A 22 -13.44 1.79 3.15
N PHE A 23 -12.66 2.51 2.34
CA PHE A 23 -11.20 2.50 2.47
C PHE A 23 -10.75 3.07 3.82
N LYS A 24 -11.43 4.12 4.32
CA LYS A 24 -11.13 4.68 5.64
C LYS A 24 -11.41 3.68 6.76
N ALA A 25 -12.52 2.95 6.68
CA ALA A 25 -12.83 1.89 7.63
C ALA A 25 -11.76 0.78 7.63
N LEU A 26 -11.27 0.38 6.45
CA LEU A 26 -10.18 -0.59 6.33
C LEU A 26 -8.86 -0.08 6.91
N GLU A 27 -8.54 1.19 6.72
CA GLU A 27 -7.36 1.83 7.30
C GLU A 27 -7.39 1.77 8.82
N VAL A 28 -8.52 2.17 9.43
CA VAL A 28 -8.74 2.11 10.88
C VAL A 28 -8.63 0.69 11.40
N ALA A 29 -9.24 -0.28 10.73
CA ALA A 29 -9.16 -1.68 11.12
C ALA A 29 -7.72 -2.22 11.04
N ALA A 30 -6.97 -1.86 10.00
CA ALA A 30 -5.57 -2.27 9.86
C ALA A 30 -4.68 -1.66 10.97
N TYR A 31 -4.87 -0.39 11.31
CA TYR A 31 -4.17 0.19 12.46
C TYR A 31 -4.51 -0.51 13.77
N ALA A 32 -5.78 -0.87 13.98
CA ALA A 32 -6.20 -1.64 15.16
C ALA A 32 -5.59 -3.07 15.21
N LEU A 33 -5.22 -3.63 14.06
CA LEU A 33 -4.51 -4.91 13.95
C LEU A 33 -3.00 -4.80 14.21
N GLY A 34 -2.45 -3.60 14.39
CA GLY A 34 -1.04 -3.37 14.70
C GLY A 34 -0.13 -3.14 13.50
N PHE A 35 -0.68 -2.85 12.32
CA PHE A 35 0.15 -2.40 11.19
C PHE A 35 0.72 -0.99 11.47
N GLU A 36 2.04 -0.82 11.34
CA GLU A 36 2.72 0.46 11.60
C GLU A 36 2.40 1.53 10.54
N HIS A 37 2.35 1.11 9.28
CA HIS A 37 2.04 1.98 8.15
C HIS A 37 0.94 1.38 7.28
N VAL A 38 -0.13 2.15 7.05
CA VAL A 38 -1.25 1.74 6.23
C VAL A 38 -1.61 2.86 5.26
N ALA A 39 -1.58 2.56 3.96
CA ALA A 39 -2.18 3.43 2.95
C ALA A 39 -3.41 2.74 2.37
N ALA A 40 -4.59 3.36 2.48
CA ALA A 40 -5.83 2.83 1.91
C ALA A 40 -6.57 3.90 1.09
N GLY A 41 -6.94 3.58 -0.15
CA GLY A 41 -7.72 4.50 -0.97
C GLY A 41 -7.83 4.10 -2.44
N PRO A 42 -8.72 4.73 -3.22
CA PRO A 42 -9.02 4.30 -4.59
C PRO A 42 -7.79 4.28 -5.52
N ARG A 43 -6.89 5.26 -5.37
CA ARG A 43 -5.70 5.40 -6.22
C ARG A 43 -4.41 4.85 -5.61
N VAL A 44 -4.48 4.28 -4.40
CA VAL A 44 -3.29 3.73 -3.75
C VAL A 44 -2.72 2.58 -4.60
N ARG A 45 -1.39 2.55 -4.70
CA ARG A 45 -0.59 1.53 -5.37
C ARG A 45 0.55 1.11 -4.45
N SER A 46 1.22 0.01 -4.76
CA SER A 46 2.30 -0.51 -3.92
C SER A 46 3.44 0.49 -3.70
N SER A 47 3.76 1.31 -4.71
CA SER A 47 4.80 2.35 -4.61
C SER A 47 4.32 3.68 -4.02
N TYR A 48 3.02 3.82 -3.71
CA TYR A 48 2.47 5.08 -3.26
C TYR A 48 3.01 5.44 -1.86
N HIS A 49 3.81 6.50 -1.79
CA HIS A 49 4.46 6.97 -0.55
C HIS A 49 5.27 5.88 0.17
N ALA A 50 5.89 4.97 -0.59
CA ALA A 50 6.66 3.85 -0.01
C ALA A 50 7.89 4.33 0.78
N ASP A 51 8.48 5.45 0.37
CA ASP A 51 9.57 6.15 1.05
C ASP A 51 9.18 6.64 2.44
N LEU A 52 7.90 6.99 2.66
CA LEU A 52 7.37 7.43 3.95
C LEU A 52 6.95 6.27 4.87
N GLN A 53 7.01 5.02 4.39
CA GLN A 53 6.61 3.82 5.13
C GLN A 53 7.80 3.09 5.77
N LEU A 54 9.02 3.55 5.50
CA LEU A 54 10.22 3.00 6.11
C LEU A 54 10.42 3.59 7.51
N PRO A 55 10.50 2.77 8.57
CA PRO A 55 10.94 3.26 9.87
C PRO A 55 12.36 3.84 9.73
N GLN A 56 12.56 5.06 10.22
CA GLN A 56 13.86 5.73 10.25
C GLN A 56 14.78 5.06 11.29
N SER A 57 15.27 3.84 11.01
CA SER A 57 16.23 3.17 11.89
C SER A 57 16.83 1.90 11.30
N VAL A 58 17.87 2.03 10.47
CA VAL A 58 19.15 1.29 10.61
C VAL A 58 20.23 2.14 9.92
N PRO A 59 21.34 2.51 10.56
CA PRO A 59 22.49 3.03 9.83
C PRO A 59 22.96 1.96 8.84
N GLU A 60 23.01 2.34 7.56
CA GLU A 60 23.47 1.52 6.45
C GLU A 60 24.86 0.96 6.79
N THR A 61 24.93 -0.34 7.08
CA THR A 61 26.19 -1.08 7.09
C THR A 61 26.27 -1.80 5.76
N ASP A 62 26.72 -1.09 4.74
CA ASP A 62 27.09 -1.71 3.48
C ASP A 62 28.22 -2.73 3.74
N PRO A 63 28.09 -4.00 3.31
CA PRO A 63 29.25 -4.86 3.23
C PRO A 63 30.23 -4.25 2.21
N PRO A 64 31.56 -4.32 2.44
CA PRO A 64 32.51 -3.78 1.47
C PRO A 64 32.27 -4.44 0.12
N ALA A 65 32.08 -3.62 -0.91
CA ALA A 65 31.97 -4.06 -2.29
C ALA A 65 33.08 -5.06 -2.58
N ALA A 66 32.68 -6.27 -2.97
CA ALA A 66 33.61 -7.34 -3.27
C ALA A 66 34.46 -6.97 -4.52
N ALA A 67 35.77 -6.88 -4.28
CA ALA A 67 36.91 -7.00 -5.20
C ALA A 67 36.96 -6.10 -6.45
#